data_AF-A0A269XDD1-F1
#
_entry.id   AF-A0A269XDD1-F1
#
_cell.length_a   1.000
_cell.length_b   1.000
_cell.length_c   1.000
_cell.angle_alpha   90.00
_cell.angle_beta   90.00
_cell.angle_gamma   90.00
#
_symmetry.space_group_name_H-M   'P 1'
#
loop_
_entity.id
_entity.type
_entity.pdbx_description
1 polymer ?
#
loop_
_entity_poly.entity_id
_entity_poly.type
_entity_poly.pdbx_seq_one_letter_code
_entity_poly.pdbx_strand_id
1 'polypeptide(L)' 'SEIYAKTIDYHFFGQEVPIAGIAGDQQAALFGQACFDRGDVKNTYGTGGFMLMNTGEEAVKSESGLLTTI' A
#
# COMPACT_ATOMS: atom_id res chain seq x y z
N SER A 1 -11.20 -2.38 -5.70
CA SER A 1 -10.92 -0.98 -6.04
C SER A 1 -12.23 -0.23 -6.15
N GLU A 2 -12.21 1.06 -5.92
CA GLU A 2 -13.35 1.97 -6.06
C GLU A 2 -12.90 3.23 -6.78
N ILE A 3 -13.81 3.94 -7.45
CA ILE A 3 -13.51 5.23 -8.07
C ILE A 3 -13.78 6.32 -7.03
N TYR A 4 -12.73 6.94 -6.50
CA TYR A 4 -12.82 7.97 -5.47
C TYR A 4 -13.28 9.31 -6.06
N ALA A 5 -12.73 9.66 -7.22
CA ALA A 5 -12.97 10.92 -7.90
C ALA A 5 -12.53 10.82 -9.36
N LYS A 6 -12.74 11.89 -10.12
CA LYS A 6 -12.08 12.12 -11.40
C LYS A 6 -11.21 13.36 -11.31
N THR A 7 -10.13 13.41 -12.08
CA THR A 7 -9.35 14.63 -12.26
C THR A 7 -10.23 15.69 -12.90
N ILE A 8 -10.01 16.97 -12.56
CA ILE A 8 -10.56 18.07 -13.33
C ILE A 8 -9.81 18.19 -14.66
N ASP A 9 -10.53 18.48 -15.73
CA ASP A 9 -10.07 18.39 -17.12
C ASP A 9 -8.78 19.17 -17.41
N TYR A 10 -8.68 20.40 -16.95
CA TYR A 10 -7.54 21.28 -17.21
C TYR A 10 -6.26 20.85 -16.50
N HIS A 11 -6.33 20.00 -15.47
CA HIS A 11 -5.15 19.41 -14.84
C HIS A 11 -4.65 18.14 -15.56
N PHE A 12 -5.44 17.59 -16.48
CA PHE A 12 -5.14 16.30 -17.12
C PHE A 12 -5.44 16.33 -18.63
N PHE A 13 -4.85 17.30 -19.34
CA PHE A 13 -4.89 17.40 -20.82
C PHE A 13 -6.30 17.46 -21.43
N GLY A 14 -7.25 18.08 -20.73
CA GLY A 14 -8.65 18.17 -21.16
C GLY A 14 -9.44 16.88 -20.91
N GLN A 15 -8.94 15.98 -20.05
CA GLN A 15 -9.58 14.70 -19.74
C GLN A 15 -9.93 14.60 -18.25
N GLU A 16 -11.06 13.96 -17.95
CA GLU A 16 -11.46 13.59 -16.59
C GLU A 16 -11.06 12.13 -16.30
N VAL A 17 -9.84 11.93 -15.79
CA VAL A 17 -9.29 10.60 -15.52
C VAL A 17 -9.74 10.08 -14.15
N PRO A 18 -10.25 8.84 -14.04
CA PRO A 18 -10.63 8.25 -12.76
C PRO A 18 -9.44 8.06 -11.81
N ILE A 19 -9.58 8.52 -10.57
CA ILE A 19 -8.68 8.21 -9.47
C ILE A 19 -9.26 6.99 -8.75
N ALA A 20 -8.67 5.82 -8.97
CA ALA A 20 -9.21 4.53 -8.53
C ALA A 20 -8.29 3.71 -7.59
N GLY A 21 -7.19 4.31 -7.14
CA GLY A 21 -6.23 3.66 -6.24
C GLY A 21 -5.43 4.69 -5.45
N ILE A 22 -5.41 4.52 -4.14
CA ILE A 22 -4.61 5.31 -3.20
C ILE A 22 -4.08 4.34 -2.16
N ALA A 23 -2.76 4.31 -1.96
CA ALA A 23 -2.11 3.49 -0.94
C ALA A 23 -0.84 4.19 -0.43
N GLY A 24 -0.46 3.93 0.81
CA GLY A 24 0.85 4.32 1.33
C GLY A 24 1.96 3.58 0.59
N ASP A 25 3.13 4.21 0.42
CA ASP A 25 4.24 3.69 -0.40
C ASP A 25 4.62 2.23 -0.04
N GLN A 26 4.82 1.94 1.24
CA GLN A 26 5.24 0.61 1.66
C GLN A 26 4.13 -0.45 1.51
N GLN A 27 2.87 -0.08 1.77
CA GLN A 27 1.72 -0.95 1.53
C GLN A 27 1.53 -1.19 0.01
N ALA A 28 1.76 -0.18 -0.81
CA ALA A 28 1.72 -0.30 -2.27
C ALA A 28 2.85 -1.22 -2.77
N ALA A 29 4.06 -1.13 -2.20
CA ALA A 29 5.18 -2.01 -2.52
C ALA A 29 4.89 -3.47 -2.12
N LEU A 30 4.28 -3.70 -0.96
CA LEU A 30 3.83 -5.03 -0.52
C LEU A 30 2.79 -5.60 -1.50
N PHE A 31 1.79 -4.80 -1.88
CA PHE A 31 0.76 -5.18 -2.86
C PHE A 31 1.36 -5.47 -4.25
N GLY A 32 2.27 -4.62 -4.72
CA GLY A 32 2.95 -4.80 -6.01
C GLY A 32 3.86 -6.03 -6.07
N GLN A 33 4.31 -6.54 -4.92
CA GLN A 33 5.04 -7.81 -4.80
C GLN A 33 4.09 -9.04 -4.78
N ALA A 34 2.77 -8.82 -4.87
CA ALA A 34 1.73 -9.84 -4.75
C ALA A 34 1.73 -10.57 -3.39
N CYS A 35 2.13 -9.88 -2.31
CA CYS A 35 2.13 -10.41 -0.95
C CYS A 35 0.70 -10.38 -0.34
N PHE A 36 -0.21 -11.14 -0.91
CA PHE A 36 -1.64 -11.13 -0.54
C PHE A 36 -1.98 -12.06 0.61
N ASP A 37 -1.14 -13.08 0.86
CA ASP A 37 -1.41 -14.10 1.84
C ASP A 37 -0.78 -13.77 3.19
N ARG A 38 -1.42 -14.23 4.26
CA ARG A 38 -0.90 -14.05 5.62
C ARG A 38 0.47 -14.72 5.74
N GLY A 39 1.43 -13.96 6.26
CA GLY A 39 2.81 -14.39 6.41
C GLY A 39 3.71 -13.99 5.24
N ASP A 40 3.17 -13.49 4.12
CA ASP A 40 3.98 -12.94 3.05
C ASP A 40 4.77 -11.73 3.54
N VAL A 41 6.02 -11.63 3.11
CA VAL A 41 6.95 -10.59 3.55
C VAL A 41 7.58 -9.88 2.36
N LYS A 42 7.65 -8.56 2.45
CA LYS A 42 8.43 -7.72 1.54
C LYS A 42 9.44 -6.90 2.35
N ASN A 43 10.64 -6.74 1.80
CA ASN A 43 11.59 -5.74 2.25
C ASN A 43 11.93 -4.77 1.10
N THR A 44 11.82 -3.48 1.37
CA THR A 44 12.16 -2.40 0.44
C THR A 44 13.48 -1.77 0.87
N TYR A 45 14.46 -1.76 -0.03
CA TYR A 45 15.81 -1.22 0.21
C TYR A 45 15.99 0.09 -0.55
N GLY A 46 16.06 1.20 0.18
CA GLY A 46 16.46 2.52 -0.32
C GLY A 46 17.59 3.08 0.54
N THR A 47 17.49 4.34 0.96
CA THR A 47 18.43 4.92 1.94
C THR A 47 18.35 4.21 3.31
N GLY A 48 17.20 3.59 3.62
CA GLY A 48 16.98 2.67 4.73
C GLY A 48 16.27 1.40 4.26
N GLY A 49 16.11 0.42 5.16
CA GLY A 49 15.38 -0.83 4.91
C GLY A 49 14.06 -0.86 5.68
N PHE A 50 12.98 -1.22 5.00
CA PHE A 50 11.66 -1.38 5.62
C PHE A 50 11.08 -2.75 5.27
N MET A 51 10.90 -3.57 6.30
CA MET A 51 10.27 -4.89 6.20
C MET A 51 8.81 -4.80 6.61
N LEU A 52 7.93 -5.33 5.76
CA LEU A 52 6.51 -5.44 5.99
C LEU A 52 6.08 -6.90 5.86
N MET A 53 5.17 -7.33 6.73
CA MET A 53 4.55 -8.65 6.68
C MET A 53 3.04 -8.48 6.62
N ASN A 54 2.39 -9.20 5.72
CA ASN A 54 0.94 -9.28 5.67
C ASN A 54 0.45 -10.15 6.85
N THR A 55 -0.39 -9.58 7.72
CA THR A 55 -0.95 -10.31 8.88
C THR A 55 -2.37 -10.81 8.63
N GLY A 56 -2.88 -10.69 7.40
CA GLY A 56 -4.26 -10.99 7.05
C GLY A 56 -5.23 -9.97 7.63
N GLU A 57 -6.45 -10.41 7.94
CA GLU A 57 -7.52 -9.54 8.44
C GLU A 57 -7.37 -9.19 9.93
N GLU A 58 -6.46 -9.86 10.64
CA GLU A 58 -6.25 -9.66 12.07
C GLU A 58 -4.96 -8.88 12.32
N ALA A 59 -5.10 -7.70 12.91
CA ALA A 59 -3.95 -6.91 13.34
C ALA A 59 -3.19 -7.65 14.47
N VAL A 60 -1.92 -7.98 14.22
CA VAL A 60 -1.06 -8.65 15.21
C VAL A 60 -0.21 -7.62 15.94
N LYS A 61 -0.47 -7.44 17.24
CA LYS A 61 0.36 -6.60 18.11
C LYS A 61 1.69 -7.30 18.42
N SER A 62 2.81 -6.63 18.15
CA SER A 62 4.13 -7.21 18.41
C SER A 62 4.55 -7.10 19.88
N GLU A 63 5.10 -8.17 20.42
CA GLU A 63 5.83 -8.18 21.70
C GLU A 63 7.35 -8.00 21.50
N SER A 64 7.82 -7.97 20.25
CA SER A 64 9.23 -7.93 19.87
C SER A 64 9.64 -6.60 19.21
N GLY A 65 8.86 -5.54 19.42
CA GLY A 65 9.18 -4.19 18.96
C GLY A 65 8.85 -3.87 17.51
N LEU A 66 8.07 -4.73 16.81
CA LEU A 66 7.55 -4.40 15.49
C LEU A 66 6.32 -3.48 15.59
N LEU A 67 6.15 -2.60 14.60
CA LEU A 67 4.99 -1.73 14.52
C LEU A 67 3.83 -2.45 13.81
N THR A 68 2.65 -2.43 14.42
CA THR A 68 1.41 -2.90 13.81
C THR A 68 0.71 -1.72 13.13
N THR A 69 0.39 -1.86 11.84
CA THR A 69 -0.31 -0.84 11.05
C THR A 69 -1.63 -1.40 10.50
N ILE A 70 -2.61 -0.53 10.26
CA ILE A 70 -3.93 -0.84 9.66
C ILE A 70 -4.00 -0.15 8.30
#